data_AF-A0A2V9KC32-F1
#
_entry.id   AF-A0A2V9KC32-F1
#
_cell.length_a   1.000
_cell.length_b   1.000
_cell.length_c   1.000
_cell.angle_alpha   90.00
_cell.angle_beta   90.00
_cell.angle_gamma   90.00
#
_symmetry.space_group_name_H-M   'P 1'
#
loop_
_entity.id
_entity.type
_entity.pdbx_description
1 polymer ?
#
loop_
_entity_poly.entity_id
_entity_poly.type
_entity_poly.pdbx_seq_one_letter_code
_entity_poly.pdbx_strand_id
1 'polypeptide(L)'
;MRLVRILKREPPLVVAREALWRARRWWNKRRMLGRLERLGRFTFRNVPYYHPNVDAVSEQGREILLAYADEIRAGRFPFLGYGTVDLGREPRWNVDFVSGLDWPQIPLENRQCVRFDGSDVKAPYELSRLQFLPVLGKAHVLTGDDPYRQAAKDLLSHWIQSNPIGVASSRATVACQRDSGPCPTSFLH
;
A
#
# COMPACT_ATOMS: atom_id res chain seq x y z
N MET A 1 7.70 34.79 16.00
CA MET A 1 7.69 34.85 17.49
C MET A 1 7.36 33.53 18.20
N ARG A 2 6.61 32.58 17.61
CA ARG A 2 6.24 31.28 18.24
C ARG A 2 7.41 30.28 18.38
N LEU A 3 8.27 30.17 17.36
CA LEU A 3 9.45 29.30 17.34
C LEU A 3 10.49 29.64 18.42
N VAL A 4 10.74 30.92 18.65
CA VAL A 4 11.72 31.38 19.66
C VAL A 4 11.25 31.06 21.09
N ARG A 5 9.93 31.05 21.35
CA ARG A 5 9.35 30.62 22.64
C ARG A 5 9.42 29.11 22.85
N ILE A 6 9.27 28.31 21.78
CA ILE A 6 9.39 26.84 21.82
C ILE A 6 10.86 26.43 22.07
N LEU A 7 11.81 27.09 21.39
CA LEU A 7 13.25 26.88 21.57
C LEU A 7 13.75 27.21 22.99
N LYS A 8 13.03 28.06 23.74
CA LYS A 8 13.37 28.40 25.13
C LYS A 8 12.80 27.44 26.18
N ARG A 9 11.88 26.55 25.82
CA ARG A 9 11.25 25.60 26.76
C ARG A 9 11.88 24.20 26.72
N GLU A 10 12.48 23.84 25.60
CA GLU A 10 13.14 22.53 25.44
C GLU A 10 14.64 22.62 25.78
N PRO A 11 15.24 21.59 26.38
CA PRO A 11 16.68 21.55 26.62
C PRO A 11 17.43 21.68 25.27
N PRO A 12 18.51 22.46 25.18
CA PRO A 12 19.25 22.66 23.94
C PRO A 12 19.77 21.35 23.32
N LEU A 13 20.02 20.32 24.14
CA LEU A 13 20.38 18.97 23.69
C LEU A 13 19.24 18.26 22.94
N VAL A 14 17.99 18.44 23.35
CA VAL A 14 16.82 17.85 22.68
C VAL A 14 16.63 18.47 21.31
N VAL A 15 16.73 19.80 21.22
CA VAL A 15 16.69 20.54 19.97
C VAL A 15 17.85 20.13 19.04
N ALA A 16 19.07 20.05 19.58
CA ALA A 16 20.24 19.62 18.81
C ALA A 16 20.09 18.17 18.30
N ARG A 17 19.57 17.25 19.13
CA ARG A 17 19.33 15.85 18.76
C ARG A 17 18.27 15.73 17.66
N GLU A 18 17.18 16.49 17.77
CA GLU A 18 16.11 16.53 16.76
C GLU A 18 16.62 17.12 15.44
N ALA A 19 17.39 18.22 15.48
CA ALA A 19 18.02 18.80 14.30
C ALA A 19 19.01 17.83 13.64
N LEU A 20 19.83 17.14 14.43
CA LEU A 20 20.76 16.11 13.97
C LEU A 20 20.01 14.93 13.34
N TRP A 21 18.91 14.47 13.96
CA TRP A 21 18.07 13.41 13.42
C TRP A 21 17.42 13.81 12.09
N ARG A 22 16.90 15.03 11.96
CA ARG A 22 16.32 15.55 10.71
C ARG A 22 17.37 15.65 9.61
N ALA A 23 18.55 16.17 9.92
CA ALA A 23 19.68 16.25 8.99
C ALA A 23 20.15 14.86 8.56
N ARG A 24 20.31 13.93 9.51
CA ARG A 24 20.73 12.55 9.24
C ARG A 24 19.69 11.76 8.45
N ARG A 25 18.40 11.95 8.75
CA ARG A 25 17.28 11.35 8.00
C ARG A 25 17.28 11.81 6.56
N TRP A 26 17.46 13.11 6.32
CA TRP A 26 17.56 13.67 4.97
C TRP A 26 18.81 13.16 4.23
N TRP A 27 19.96 13.12 4.90
CA TRP A 27 21.20 12.60 4.32
C TRP A 27 21.11 11.12 3.96
N ASN A 28 20.55 10.29 4.85
CA ASN A 28 20.29 8.87 4.58
C ASN A 28 19.33 8.67 3.41
N LYS A 29 18.24 9.47 3.33
CA LYS A 29 17.29 9.40 2.21
C LYS A 29 17.99 9.71 0.89
N ARG A 30 18.76 10.79 0.82
CA ARG A 30 19.55 11.16 -0.37
C ARG A 30 20.58 10.09 -0.74
N ARG A 31 21.31 9.56 0.24
CA ARG A 31 22.31 8.51 0.04
C ARG A 31 21.68 7.21 -0.47
N MET A 32 20.51 6.84 0.04
CA MET A 32 19.78 5.66 -0.42
C MET A 32 19.24 5.85 -1.84
N LEU A 33 18.63 7.00 -2.15
CA LEU A 33 18.17 7.31 -3.51
C LEU A 33 19.34 7.31 -4.50
N GLY A 34 20.45 7.96 -4.19
CA GLY A 34 21.66 7.92 -5.02
C GLY A 34 22.35 6.55 -5.08
N ARG A 35 21.98 5.59 -4.22
CA ARG A 35 22.39 4.19 -4.35
C ARG A 35 21.44 3.44 -5.30
N LEU A 36 20.14 3.69 -5.20
CA LEU A 36 19.10 3.14 -6.09
C LEU A 36 19.27 3.61 -7.54
N GLU A 37 19.58 4.89 -7.77
CA GLU A 37 19.87 5.44 -9.10
C GLU A 37 21.12 4.82 -9.75
N ARG A 38 22.01 4.23 -8.93
CA ARG A 38 23.21 3.51 -9.38
C ARG A 38 23.03 2.00 -9.43
N LEU A 39 21.86 1.46 -9.08
CA LEU A 39 21.64 0.02 -9.16
C LEU A 39 21.56 -0.41 -10.63
N GLY A 40 22.60 -1.14 -11.05
CA GLY A 40 22.63 -1.90 -12.29
C GLY A 40 21.76 -3.15 -12.25
N ARG A 41 22.00 -4.06 -13.21
CA ARG A 41 21.26 -5.31 -13.47
C ARG A 41 20.85 -6.02 -12.18
N PHE A 42 19.54 -6.06 -11.90
CA PHE A 42 18.99 -6.86 -10.80
C PHE A 42 19.10 -8.34 -11.15
N THR A 43 19.66 -9.13 -10.25
CA THR A 43 19.63 -10.59 -10.34
C THR A 43 18.56 -11.10 -9.40
N PHE A 44 17.59 -11.84 -9.96
CA PHE A 44 16.62 -12.55 -9.14
C PHE A 44 17.36 -13.70 -8.45
N ARG A 45 17.42 -13.66 -7.11
CA ARG A 45 17.98 -14.76 -6.33
C ARG A 45 16.82 -15.65 -5.91
N ASN A 46 16.85 -16.90 -6.36
CA ASN A 46 15.89 -17.90 -5.90
C ASN A 46 15.99 -18.02 -4.37
N VAL A 47 14.84 -18.00 -3.68
CA VAL A 47 14.77 -18.00 -2.23
C VAL A 47 14.37 -19.40 -1.76
N PRO A 48 15.20 -20.11 -0.97
CA PRO A 48 15.06 -21.55 -0.73
C PRO A 48 13.74 -22.03 -0.10
N TYR A 49 12.98 -21.15 0.54
CA TYR A 49 11.71 -21.52 1.20
C TYR A 49 10.49 -21.37 0.27
N TYR A 50 10.66 -20.80 -0.92
CA TYR A 50 9.57 -20.61 -1.87
C TYR A 50 9.88 -21.33 -3.19
N HIS A 51 9.57 -22.62 -3.21
CA HIS A 51 9.64 -23.47 -4.39
C HIS A 51 8.23 -23.97 -4.72
N PRO A 52 7.43 -23.20 -5.48
CA PRO A 52 6.11 -23.66 -5.88
C PRO A 52 6.27 -24.90 -6.77
N ASN A 53 5.77 -26.05 -6.30
CA ASN A 53 5.67 -27.25 -7.12
C ASN A 53 4.42 -27.12 -8.00
N VAL A 54 4.62 -26.67 -9.22
CA VAL A 54 3.54 -26.48 -10.21
C VAL A 54 2.88 -27.80 -10.58
N ASP A 55 3.64 -28.90 -10.59
CA ASP A 55 3.16 -30.24 -10.94
C ASP A 55 2.29 -30.87 -9.82
N ALA A 56 2.37 -30.32 -8.60
CA ALA A 56 1.55 -30.76 -7.46
C ALA A 56 0.18 -30.07 -7.39
N VAL A 57 -0.11 -29.11 -8.27
CA VAL A 57 -1.42 -28.45 -8.30
C VAL A 57 -2.43 -29.36 -8.99
N SER A 58 -3.54 -29.67 -8.32
CA SER A 58 -4.61 -30.45 -8.95
C SER A 58 -5.24 -29.71 -10.13
N GLU A 59 -5.81 -30.43 -11.10
CA GLU A 59 -6.49 -29.81 -12.24
C GLU A 59 -7.60 -28.86 -11.80
N GLN A 60 -8.39 -29.24 -10.78
CA GLN A 60 -9.43 -28.37 -10.24
C GLN A 60 -8.85 -27.09 -9.62
N GLY A 61 -7.72 -27.21 -8.90
CA GLY A 61 -7.03 -26.05 -8.32
C GLY A 61 -6.48 -25.12 -9.40
N ARG A 62 -5.99 -25.69 -10.51
CA ARG A 62 -5.54 -24.95 -11.69
C ARG A 62 -6.69 -24.19 -12.35
N GLU A 63 -7.81 -24.85 -12.60
CA GLU A 63 -9.00 -24.23 -13.20
C GLU A 63 -9.51 -23.05 -12.37
N ILE A 64 -9.65 -23.22 -11.05
CA ILE A 64 -10.08 -22.15 -10.15
C ILE A 64 -9.09 -20.97 -10.19
N LEU A 65 -7.78 -21.25 -10.14
CA LEU A 65 -6.77 -20.19 -10.18
C LEU A 65 -6.83 -19.40 -11.48
N LEU A 66 -6.98 -20.08 -12.62
CA LEU A 66 -7.07 -19.44 -13.92
C LEU A 66 -8.36 -18.63 -14.06
N ALA A 67 -9.50 -19.14 -13.59
CA ALA A 67 -10.75 -18.40 -13.56
C ALA A 67 -10.61 -17.08 -12.76
N TYR A 68 -9.99 -17.14 -11.57
CA TYR A 68 -9.69 -15.93 -10.80
C TYR A 68 -8.77 -14.96 -11.55
N ALA A 69 -7.71 -15.47 -12.20
CA ALA A 69 -6.78 -14.66 -12.96
C ALA A 69 -7.44 -13.98 -14.18
N ASP A 70 -8.36 -14.68 -14.85
CA ASP A 70 -9.13 -14.15 -15.97
C ASP A 70 -10.10 -13.04 -15.55
N GLU A 71 -10.77 -13.19 -14.40
CA GLU A 71 -11.59 -12.12 -13.80
C GLU A 71 -10.75 -10.86 -13.56
N ILE A 72 -9.60 -11.01 -12.90
CA ILE A 72 -8.69 -9.89 -12.59
C ILE A 72 -8.20 -9.23 -13.88
N ARG A 73 -7.84 -10.02 -14.91
CA ARG A 73 -7.43 -9.50 -16.23
C ARG A 73 -8.56 -8.73 -16.92
N ALA A 74 -9.80 -9.12 -16.67
CA ALA A 74 -10.97 -8.41 -17.16
C ALA A 74 -11.32 -7.14 -16.36
N GLY A 75 -10.58 -6.83 -15.29
CA GLY A 75 -10.85 -5.69 -14.42
C GLY A 75 -11.87 -5.97 -13.31
N ARG A 76 -12.20 -7.24 -13.10
CA ARG A 76 -13.14 -7.69 -12.07
C ARG A 76 -12.36 -8.36 -10.95
N PHE A 77 -12.50 -7.86 -9.73
CA PHE A 77 -11.67 -8.23 -8.59
C PHE A 77 -12.48 -9.04 -7.58
N PRO A 78 -12.21 -10.35 -7.44
CA PRO A 78 -12.83 -11.16 -6.39
C PRO A 78 -12.19 -10.84 -5.03
N PHE A 79 -12.87 -10.04 -4.21
CA PHE A 79 -12.44 -9.70 -2.86
C PHE A 79 -13.17 -10.54 -1.81
N LEU A 80 -12.44 -10.95 -0.77
CA LEU A 80 -13.03 -11.65 0.36
C LEU A 80 -13.97 -10.70 1.12
N GLY A 81 -15.24 -11.07 1.21
CA GLY A 81 -16.28 -10.28 1.91
C GLY A 81 -17.01 -9.25 1.04
N TYR A 82 -16.51 -8.91 -0.15
CA TYR A 82 -17.19 -8.00 -1.10
C TYR A 82 -17.66 -8.68 -2.39
N GLY A 83 -17.27 -9.94 -2.62
CA GLY A 83 -17.55 -10.64 -3.87
C GLY A 83 -16.70 -10.10 -5.02
N THR A 84 -17.17 -10.29 -6.24
CA THR A 84 -16.48 -9.80 -7.44
C THR A 84 -16.91 -8.38 -7.76
N VAL A 85 -15.96 -7.44 -7.68
CA VAL A 85 -16.20 -6.01 -7.93
C VAL A 85 -15.60 -5.62 -9.27
N ASP A 86 -16.38 -5.02 -10.16
CA ASP A 86 -15.88 -4.48 -11.43
C ASP A 86 -15.30 -3.08 -11.21
N LEU A 87 -13.98 -2.96 -11.37
CA LEU A 87 -13.24 -1.70 -11.22
C LEU A 87 -12.48 -1.32 -12.49
N GLY A 88 -12.61 -2.13 -13.56
CA GLY A 88 -11.83 -1.98 -14.77
C GLY A 88 -10.32 -2.28 -14.59
N ARG A 89 -9.56 -2.06 -15.66
CA ARG A 89 -8.10 -2.30 -15.69
C ARG A 89 -7.27 -1.17 -15.09
N GLU A 90 -7.88 0.00 -14.96
CA GLU A 90 -7.29 1.20 -14.37
C GLU A 90 -8.18 1.68 -13.20
N PRO A 91 -8.20 0.92 -12.09
CA PRO A 91 -9.15 1.20 -11.02
C PRO A 91 -8.82 2.52 -10.33
N ARG A 92 -9.86 3.22 -9.88
CA ARG A 92 -9.72 4.42 -9.04
C ARG A 92 -9.29 4.01 -7.63
N TRP A 93 -7.98 4.00 -7.38
CA TRP A 93 -7.37 3.48 -6.15
C TRP A 93 -7.80 4.15 -4.84
N ASN A 94 -8.37 5.35 -4.94
CA ASN A 94 -8.80 6.18 -3.81
C ASN A 94 -10.31 6.16 -3.58
N VAL A 95 -11.06 5.36 -4.33
CA VAL A 95 -12.51 5.27 -4.19
C VAL A 95 -12.85 4.11 -3.25
N ASP A 96 -13.75 4.35 -2.33
CA ASP A 96 -14.49 3.28 -1.69
C ASP A 96 -15.48 2.71 -2.71
N PHE A 97 -15.15 1.56 -3.29
CA PHE A 97 -15.98 0.92 -4.31
C PHE A 97 -17.31 0.38 -3.78
N VAL A 98 -17.53 0.38 -2.46
CA VAL A 98 -18.80 0.01 -1.84
C VAL A 98 -19.77 1.19 -1.84
N SER A 99 -19.30 2.37 -1.40
CA SER A 99 -20.12 3.59 -1.33
C SER A 99 -20.04 4.46 -2.58
N GLY A 100 -19.02 4.28 -3.42
CA GLY A 100 -18.69 5.14 -4.56
C GLY A 100 -17.99 6.45 -4.20
N LEU A 101 -17.71 6.69 -2.91
CA LEU A 101 -17.15 7.94 -2.40
C LEU A 101 -15.62 7.99 -2.50
N ASP A 102 -15.11 9.18 -2.84
CA ASP A 102 -13.67 9.42 -2.94
C ASP A 102 -13.01 9.68 -1.58
N TRP A 103 -11.82 9.10 -1.40
CA TRP A 103 -10.90 9.39 -0.32
C TRP A 103 -9.82 10.38 -0.77
N PRO A 104 -9.58 11.46 0.00
CA PRO A 104 -8.66 12.51 -0.40
C PRO A 104 -7.20 12.03 -0.31
N GLN A 105 -6.40 12.47 -1.30
CA GLN A 105 -4.96 12.25 -1.37
C GLN A 105 -4.20 13.23 -0.45
N ILE A 106 -4.41 13.12 0.86
CA ILE A 106 -3.73 13.95 1.86
C ILE A 106 -2.60 13.19 2.57
N PRO A 107 -1.61 13.91 3.13
CA PRO A 107 -0.58 13.31 3.96
C PRO A 107 -1.15 12.41 5.05
N LEU A 108 -0.50 11.27 5.29
CA LEU A 108 -0.98 10.24 6.21
C LEU A 108 -1.22 10.78 7.63
N GLU A 109 -0.41 11.74 8.06
CA GLU A 109 -0.51 12.43 9.36
C GLU A 109 -1.79 13.26 9.53
N ASN A 110 -2.45 13.62 8.43
CA ASN A 110 -3.69 14.40 8.42
C ASN A 110 -4.91 13.54 8.08
N ARG A 111 -4.74 12.23 7.88
CA ARG A 111 -5.81 11.34 7.42
C ARG A 111 -6.66 10.86 8.58
N GLN A 112 -7.96 11.12 8.50
CA GLN A 112 -8.95 10.49 9.36
C GLN A 112 -9.22 9.07 8.87
N CYS A 113 -9.23 8.09 9.77
CA CYS A 113 -9.58 6.70 9.44
C CYS A 113 -11.09 6.50 9.25
N VAL A 114 -11.92 7.37 9.83
CA VAL A 114 -13.38 7.32 9.78
C VAL A 114 -13.91 8.73 9.51
N ARG A 115 -14.80 8.87 8.52
CA ARG A 115 -15.37 10.16 8.08
C ARG A 115 -16.86 10.34 8.37
N PHE A 116 -17.54 9.28 8.84
CA PHE A 116 -18.99 9.26 9.12
C PHE A 116 -19.90 9.70 7.95
N ASP A 117 -19.39 9.71 6.72
CA ASP A 117 -20.12 10.03 5.48
C ASP A 117 -20.63 8.77 4.75
N GLY A 118 -20.56 7.61 5.41
CA GLY A 118 -20.92 6.30 4.86
C GLY A 118 -19.79 5.61 4.09
N SER A 119 -18.63 6.25 3.92
CA SER A 119 -17.46 5.62 3.29
C SER A 119 -16.59 4.84 4.29
N ASP A 120 -16.00 3.73 3.85
CA ASP A 120 -15.00 2.96 4.62
C ASP A 120 -13.64 2.96 3.90
N VAL A 121 -12.60 3.42 4.59
CA VAL A 121 -11.22 3.47 4.07
C VAL A 121 -10.66 2.07 3.78
N LYS A 122 -11.27 1.03 4.35
CA LYS A 122 -10.87 -0.36 4.10
C LYS A 122 -11.05 -0.78 2.65
N ALA A 123 -12.05 -0.27 1.94
CA ALA A 123 -12.24 -0.62 0.54
C ALA A 123 -11.05 -0.20 -0.34
N PRO A 124 -10.61 1.07 -0.38
CA PRO A 124 -9.41 1.44 -1.14
C PRO A 124 -8.14 0.78 -0.60
N TYR A 125 -8.07 0.50 0.70
CA TYR A 125 -6.96 -0.29 1.28
C TYR A 125 -6.92 -1.70 0.73
N GLU A 126 -8.04 -2.41 0.69
CA GLU A 126 -8.12 -3.79 0.21
C GLU A 126 -7.65 -3.92 -1.24
N LEU A 127 -8.10 -3.01 -2.09
CA LEU A 127 -7.64 -2.92 -3.48
C LEU A 127 -6.12 -2.67 -3.55
N SER A 128 -5.60 -1.79 -2.69
CA SER A 128 -4.18 -1.41 -2.69
C SER A 128 -3.25 -2.36 -1.94
N ARG A 129 -3.77 -3.47 -1.40
CA ARG A 129 -2.93 -4.60 -0.93
C ARG A 129 -2.31 -5.37 -2.10
N LEU A 130 -2.83 -5.19 -3.32
CA LEU A 130 -2.33 -5.83 -4.54
C LEU A 130 -2.25 -7.36 -4.42
N GLN A 131 -3.13 -7.96 -3.61
CA GLN A 131 -3.15 -9.40 -3.33
C GLN A 131 -3.50 -10.27 -4.56
N PHE A 132 -3.98 -9.63 -5.63
CA PHE A 132 -4.21 -10.25 -6.93
C PHE A 132 -2.91 -10.46 -7.74
N LEU A 133 -1.81 -9.76 -7.43
CA LEU A 133 -0.54 -9.94 -8.17
C LEU A 133 0.05 -11.35 -8.05
N PRO A 134 0.08 -11.99 -6.86
CA PRO A 134 0.45 -13.40 -6.75
C PRO A 134 -0.43 -14.34 -7.57
N VAL A 135 -1.72 -14.04 -7.74
CA VAL A 135 -2.65 -14.87 -8.54
C VAL A 135 -2.25 -14.81 -10.02
N LEU A 136 -2.08 -13.61 -10.57
CA LEU A 136 -1.61 -13.41 -11.95
C LEU A 136 -0.22 -14.01 -12.18
N GLY A 137 0.68 -13.88 -11.21
CA GLY A 137 2.01 -14.48 -11.27
C GLY A 137 1.96 -16.01 -11.34
N LYS A 138 1.13 -16.65 -10.50
CA LYS A 138 0.93 -18.11 -10.54
C LYS A 138 0.29 -18.55 -11.86
N ALA A 139 -0.70 -17.81 -12.36
CA ALA A 139 -1.34 -18.11 -13.64
C ALA A 139 -0.33 -18.09 -14.78
N HIS A 140 0.54 -17.07 -14.84
CA HIS A 140 1.64 -16.99 -15.80
C HIS A 140 2.59 -18.19 -15.70
N VAL A 141 3.00 -18.58 -14.48
CA VAL A 141 3.89 -19.74 -14.30
C VAL A 141 3.25 -21.06 -14.74
N LEU A 142 1.94 -21.24 -14.49
CA LEU A 142 1.20 -22.46 -14.83
C LEU A 142 0.84 -22.60 -16.32
N THR A 143 0.79 -21.49 -17.05
CA THR A 143 0.37 -21.45 -18.46
C THR A 143 1.51 -21.12 -19.41
N GLY A 144 2.52 -20.40 -18.94
CA GLY A 144 3.50 -19.73 -19.80
C GLY A 144 2.95 -18.47 -20.49
N ASP A 145 1.68 -18.10 -20.23
CA ASP A 145 0.99 -17.05 -21.00
C ASP A 145 1.38 -15.64 -20.53
N ASP A 146 1.88 -14.84 -21.46
CA ASP A 146 2.28 -13.45 -21.24
C ASP A 146 1.16 -12.48 -20.82
N PRO A 147 -0.12 -12.64 -21.23
CA PRO A 147 -1.21 -11.75 -20.82
C PRO A 147 -1.37 -11.58 -19.31
N TYR A 148 -1.18 -12.63 -18.50
CA TYR A 148 -1.27 -12.52 -17.03
C TYR A 148 -0.14 -11.66 -16.46
N ARG A 149 1.08 -11.88 -16.96
CA ARG A 149 2.26 -11.09 -16.59
C ARG A 149 2.08 -9.63 -16.98
N GLN A 150 1.54 -9.38 -18.16
CA GLN A 150 1.31 -8.02 -18.64
C GLN A 150 0.25 -7.31 -17.80
N ALA A 151 -0.88 -7.95 -17.50
CA ALA A 151 -1.90 -7.40 -16.60
C ALA A 151 -1.34 -7.07 -15.21
N ALA A 152 -0.50 -7.94 -14.65
CA ALA A 152 0.16 -7.69 -13.37
C ALA A 152 1.08 -6.46 -13.41
N LYS A 153 1.85 -6.31 -14.49
CA LYS A 153 2.72 -5.14 -14.70
C LYS A 153 1.90 -3.86 -14.85
N ASP A 154 0.82 -3.90 -15.60
CA ASP A 154 -0.02 -2.73 -15.88
C ASP A 154 -0.71 -2.25 -14.61
N LEU A 155 -1.34 -3.16 -13.86
CA LEU A 155 -1.97 -2.84 -12.58
C LEU A 155 -0.97 -2.30 -11.56
N LEU A 156 0.21 -2.93 -11.42
CA LEU A 156 1.24 -2.46 -10.50
C LEU A 156 1.78 -1.08 -10.90
N SER A 157 2.03 -0.86 -12.19
CA SER A 157 2.54 0.42 -12.69
C SER A 157 1.52 1.53 -12.50
N HIS A 158 0.24 1.25 -12.79
CA HIS A 158 -0.86 2.18 -12.58
C HIS A 158 -1.03 2.53 -11.08
N TRP A 159 -0.90 1.53 -10.20
CA TRP A 159 -0.91 1.76 -8.76
C TRP A 159 0.24 2.67 -8.31
N ILE A 160 1.47 2.41 -8.78
CA ILE A 160 2.66 3.22 -8.43
C ILE A 160 2.48 4.67 -8.90
N GLN A 161 1.97 4.86 -10.12
CA GLN A 161 1.71 6.19 -10.68
C GLN A 161 0.62 6.95 -9.92
N SER A 162 -0.43 6.24 -9.50
CA SER A 162 -1.57 6.81 -8.79
C SER A 162 -1.31 7.05 -7.29
N ASN A 163 -0.27 6.46 -6.72
CA ASN A 163 -0.01 6.49 -5.27
C ASN A 163 1.39 7.04 -4.93
N PRO A 164 1.62 8.36 -5.14
CA PRO A 164 2.89 8.98 -4.83
C PRO A 164 3.25 8.90 -3.34
N ILE A 165 4.56 8.80 -3.08
CA ILE A 165 5.08 8.63 -1.72
C ILE A 165 4.76 9.86 -0.87
N GLY A 166 3.98 9.67 0.20
CA GLY A 166 3.67 10.69 1.19
C GLY A 166 2.24 11.22 1.15
N VAL A 167 1.47 10.89 0.10
CA VAL A 167 0.09 11.39 -0.11
C VAL A 167 -0.93 10.29 -0.44
N ALA A 168 -0.46 9.10 -0.83
CA ALA A 168 -1.30 7.96 -1.24
C ALA A 168 -2.44 7.64 -0.26
N SER A 169 -3.69 7.87 -0.70
CA SER A 169 -4.95 7.63 0.02
C SER A 169 -5.14 6.16 0.43
N SER A 170 -4.54 5.24 -0.31
CA SER A 170 -4.75 3.81 -0.18
C SER A 170 -3.57 3.05 0.44
N ARG A 171 -2.53 3.77 0.85
CA ARG A 171 -1.37 3.18 1.51
C ARG A 171 -1.74 2.76 2.92
N ALA A 172 -1.92 1.47 3.13
CA ALA A 172 -2.09 0.84 4.43
C ALA A 172 -0.76 0.82 5.23
N THR A 173 -0.16 1.98 5.48
CA THR A 173 0.77 2.08 6.60
C THR A 173 -0.10 2.31 7.83
N VAL A 174 -0.12 1.35 8.76
CA VAL A 174 -0.72 1.53 10.08
C VAL A 174 0.05 2.64 10.80
N ALA A 175 -0.26 3.89 10.49
CA ALA A 175 0.00 5.03 11.35
C ALA A 175 -1.29 5.26 12.13
N CYS A 176 -1.62 4.33 13.02
CA CYS A 176 -2.51 4.65 14.11
C CYS A 176 -1.75 5.71 14.93
N GLN A 177 -2.09 6.99 14.76
CA GLN A 177 -1.66 8.03 15.67
C GLN A 177 -2.06 7.57 17.06
N ARG A 178 -1.08 7.27 17.93
CA ARG A 178 -1.33 7.28 19.37
C ARG A 178 -1.81 8.69 19.68
N ASP A 179 -3.00 8.76 20.25
CA ASP A 179 -3.67 10.00 20.63
C ASP A 179 -2.71 10.97 21.31
N SER A 180 -2.79 12.20 20.84
CA SER A 180 -2.15 13.36 21.46
C SER A 180 -3.10 13.89 22.53
N GLY A 181 -2.99 13.40 23.77
CA GLY A 181 -3.70 13.99 24.91
C GLY A 181 -3.57 13.17 26.19
N PRO A 182 -3.28 13.81 27.35
CA PRO A 182 -3.41 13.13 28.64
C PRO A 182 -4.89 12.82 28.89
N CYS A 183 -5.16 11.56 29.20
CA CYS A 183 -6.46 11.06 29.65
C CYS A 183 -6.97 11.91 30.83
N PRO A 184 -8.16 12.52 30.77
CA PRO A 184 -8.80 13.05 31.97
C PRO A 184 -9.41 11.88 32.74
N THR A 185 -8.67 11.29 33.67
CA THR A 185 -9.24 10.46 34.73
C THR A 185 -9.97 11.35 35.72
N SER A 186 -11.21 11.70 35.39
CA SER A 186 -12.21 12.22 36.32
C SER A 186 -13.62 11.94 35.78
N PHE A 187 -14.15 10.73 36.02
CA PHE A 187 -15.58 10.58 36.25
C PHE A 187 -15.80 9.44 37.25
N LEU A 188 -16.37 9.83 38.38
CA LEU A 188 -16.87 9.01 39.47
C LEU A 188 -17.97 8.07 38.98
N HIS A 189 -17.93 6.82 39.43
CA HIS A 189 -18.99 6.22 40.23
C HIS A 189 -18.42 5.12 41.12
#